data_AF-A0A478FTA7-F1
#
_entry.id   AF-A0A478FTA7-F1
#
_cell.length_a   1.000
_cell.length_b   1.000
_cell.length_c   1.000
_cell.angle_alpha   90.00
_cell.angle_beta   90.00
_cell.angle_gamma   90.00
#
_symmetry.space_group_name_H-M   'P 1'
#
loop_
_entity.id
_entity.type
_entity.pdbx_description
1 polymer ?
#
loop_
_entity_poly.entity_id
_entity_poly.type
_entity_poly.pdbx_seq_one_letter_code
_entity_poly.pdbx_strand_id
1 'polypeptide(L)'
;MSTQAVGAAAAGTAVIGGGGTLAAYAAGAFDPKVKESKQVQNTYKTLAEEELNASKEYIGGSKEKITPLLSGNTVDETYRDTLSGVWSKMDDTELKTKQNPVSRPDESYVKDTSKSDDVSDYANKWCEHISEKQLTKIPTDGSDKNTWDAFKSACFNTKKIS
;
A
#
# COMPACT_ATOMS: atom_id res chain seq x y z
N MET A 1 -36.42 49.09 -15.79
CA MET A 1 -36.30 48.34 -17.05
C MET A 1 -34.84 48.36 -17.49
N SER A 2 -34.44 47.30 -18.21
CA SER A 2 -33.16 47.06 -18.91
C SER A 2 -31.95 46.54 -18.13
N THR A 3 -31.87 45.21 -18.14
CA THR A 3 -30.66 44.40 -18.30
C THR A 3 -29.92 44.67 -19.63
N GLN A 4 -28.60 44.80 -19.59
CA GLN A 4 -27.64 44.31 -20.61
C GLN A 4 -26.35 43.96 -19.82
N ALA A 5 -25.98 42.71 -19.53
CA ALA A 5 -25.67 41.56 -20.39
C ALA A 5 -24.43 41.78 -21.29
N VAL A 6 -23.34 41.10 -20.86
CA VAL A 6 -22.25 40.48 -21.65
C VAL A 6 -21.16 41.39 -22.25
N GLY A 7 -19.90 41.06 -21.92
CA GLY A 7 -18.71 41.48 -22.66
C GLY A 7 -17.42 40.97 -22.02
N ALA A 8 -17.02 39.76 -22.38
CA ALA A 8 -15.81 39.06 -21.93
C ALA A 8 -14.50 39.67 -22.50
N ALA A 9 -13.40 39.49 -21.75
CA ALA A 9 -12.02 39.18 -22.18
C ALA A 9 -11.04 39.69 -21.09
N ALA A 10 -10.56 38.84 -20.19
CA ALA A 10 -9.37 37.98 -20.32
C ALA A 10 -8.04 38.69 -20.01
N ALA A 11 -7.35 38.15 -18.99
CA ALA A 11 -5.89 38.03 -18.82
C ALA A 11 -5.41 38.50 -17.43
N GLY A 12 -5.15 37.52 -16.56
CA GLY A 12 -4.55 37.73 -15.25
C GLY A 12 -4.36 36.41 -14.53
N THR A 13 -3.57 35.51 -15.14
CA THR A 13 -2.87 34.38 -14.53
C THR A 13 -3.51 33.77 -13.27
N ALA A 14 -4.43 32.84 -13.46
CA ALA A 14 -4.69 31.81 -12.46
C ALA A 14 -3.42 30.95 -12.33
N VAL A 15 -2.86 30.91 -11.12
CA VAL A 15 -1.79 30.00 -10.75
C VAL A 15 -2.35 28.58 -10.82
N ILE A 16 -2.12 27.94 -11.96
CA ILE A 16 -2.25 26.50 -12.16
C ILE A 16 -0.96 25.89 -11.60
N GLY A 17 -1.02 25.45 -10.35
CA GLY A 17 -0.20 24.37 -9.82
C GLY A 17 -1.11 23.16 -9.65
N GLY A 18 -1.33 22.43 -10.73
CA GLY A 18 -2.29 21.32 -10.80
C GLY A 18 -1.81 20.02 -10.16
N GLY A 19 -2.77 19.31 -9.57
CA GLY A 19 -2.76 17.88 -9.22
C GLY A 19 -2.99 17.65 -7.72
N GLY A 20 -4.14 17.23 -7.21
CA GLY A 20 -5.40 16.79 -7.77
C GLY A 20 -6.40 16.62 -6.61
N THR A 21 -7.68 16.81 -6.91
CA THR A 21 -8.85 16.81 -6.03
C THR A 21 -9.06 15.51 -5.24
N LEU A 22 -9.32 15.61 -3.93
CA LEU A 22 -10.35 14.78 -3.27
C LEU A 22 -11.11 15.60 -2.20
N ALA A 23 -12.34 15.96 -2.60
CA ALA A 23 -13.54 16.19 -1.82
C ALA A 23 -13.46 17.00 -0.50
N ALA A 24 -13.83 18.27 -0.60
CA ALA A 24 -14.48 18.98 0.49
C ALA A 24 -15.81 18.27 0.85
N TYR A 25 -16.00 17.90 2.11
CA TYR A 25 -17.33 17.67 2.65
C TYR A 25 -17.58 18.67 3.78
N ALA A 26 -18.28 19.75 3.45
CA ALA A 26 -18.74 20.74 4.39
C ALA A 26 -19.98 20.25 5.14
N ALA A 27 -19.89 20.33 6.47
CA ALA A 27 -20.93 20.40 7.51
C ALA A 27 -22.38 20.02 7.17
N GLY A 28 -22.90 19.03 7.89
CA GLY A 28 -24.32 18.81 8.08
C GLY A 28 -24.61 18.22 9.48
N ALA A 29 -25.30 19.02 10.29
CA ALA A 29 -26.08 18.64 11.48
C ALA A 29 -25.35 18.09 12.73
N PHE A 30 -25.43 18.87 13.80
CA PHE A 30 -25.17 18.47 15.18
C PHE A 30 -26.11 17.32 15.59
N ASP A 31 -25.54 16.16 15.93
CA ASP A 31 -26.24 15.09 16.62
C ASP A 31 -25.46 14.79 17.93
N PRO A 32 -26.04 14.96 19.13
CA PRO A 32 -25.34 14.79 20.41
C PRO A 32 -25.08 13.31 20.78
N LYS A 33 -25.30 12.36 19.86
CA LYS A 33 -24.86 10.99 20.02
C LYS A 33 -23.42 10.87 19.54
N VAL A 34 -22.50 11.28 20.41
CA VAL A 34 -21.08 10.92 20.34
C VAL A 34 -20.99 9.39 20.38
N LYS A 35 -21.16 8.74 19.22
CA LYS A 35 -20.50 7.48 18.96
C LYS A 35 -19.05 7.86 18.90
N GLU A 36 -18.27 7.37 19.87
CA GLU A 36 -16.82 7.45 19.87
C GLU A 36 -16.31 7.42 18.45
N SER A 37 -15.70 8.53 18.03
CA SER A 37 -14.91 8.58 16.82
C SER A 37 -13.91 7.44 16.99
N LYS A 38 -14.13 6.31 16.33
CA LYS A 38 -13.08 5.32 16.11
C LYS A 38 -12.01 6.14 15.40
N GLN A 39 -11.03 6.59 16.16
CA GLN A 39 -9.83 7.22 15.65
C GLN A 39 -9.35 6.22 14.60
N VAL A 40 -9.49 6.56 13.32
CA VAL A 40 -9.03 5.70 12.24
C VAL A 40 -7.53 5.63 12.46
N GLN A 41 -7.10 4.56 13.11
CA GLN A 41 -5.71 4.26 13.39
C GLN A 41 -5.10 4.06 12.00
N ASN A 42 -4.39 5.07 11.51
CA ASN A 42 -3.66 4.94 10.26
C ASN A 42 -2.66 3.82 10.45
N THR A 43 -2.71 2.84 9.56
CA THR A 43 -1.79 1.70 9.53
C THR A 43 -1.00 1.73 8.23
N TYR A 44 0.02 0.89 8.12
CA TYR A 44 0.73 0.69 6.85
C TYR A 44 -0.24 0.36 5.72
N LYS A 45 -1.22 -0.51 5.97
CA LYS A 45 -2.20 -0.91 4.97
C LYS A 45 -3.11 0.23 4.55
N THR A 46 -3.77 0.91 5.48
CA THR A 46 -4.75 1.95 5.14
C THR A 46 -4.11 3.10 4.36
N LEU A 47 -2.90 3.51 4.74
CA LEU A 47 -2.16 4.55 4.04
C LEU A 47 -1.67 4.08 2.66
N ALA A 48 -1.19 2.84 2.54
CA ALA A 48 -0.69 2.33 1.27
C ALA A 48 -1.83 2.05 0.28
N GLU A 49 -2.99 1.60 0.76
CA GLU A 49 -4.21 1.46 -0.05
C GLU A 49 -4.67 2.83 -0.56
N GLU A 50 -4.61 3.88 0.26
CA GLU A 50 -4.93 5.24 -0.20
C GLU A 50 -4.00 5.72 -1.33
N GLU A 51 -2.70 5.44 -1.24
CA GLU A 51 -1.70 5.81 -2.26
C GLU A 51 -1.81 4.96 -3.54
N LEU A 52 -2.14 3.66 -3.41
CA LEU A 52 -1.98 2.69 -4.48
C LEU A 52 -3.29 2.12 -5.04
N ASN A 53 -4.45 2.40 -4.45
CA ASN A 53 -5.74 1.79 -4.86
C ASN A 53 -6.10 2.00 -6.33
N ALA A 54 -5.52 2.99 -7.02
CA ALA A 54 -5.80 3.24 -8.43
C ALA A 54 -5.12 2.22 -9.35
N SER A 55 -3.96 1.69 -8.97
CA SER A 55 -3.09 0.89 -9.84
C SER A 55 -2.73 -0.48 -9.29
N LYS A 56 -2.74 -0.64 -7.96
CA LYS A 56 -2.40 -1.89 -7.29
C LYS A 56 -3.50 -2.34 -6.34
N GLU A 57 -3.50 -3.63 -6.03
CA GLU A 57 -4.31 -4.22 -4.98
C GLU A 57 -3.42 -4.83 -3.90
N TYR A 58 -3.93 -4.84 -2.67
CA TYR A 58 -3.29 -5.54 -1.57
C TYR A 58 -3.41 -7.06 -1.79
N ILE A 59 -2.26 -7.73 -1.83
CA ILE A 59 -2.15 -9.19 -1.99
C ILE A 59 -1.62 -9.87 -0.72
N GLY A 60 -1.14 -9.08 0.26
CA GLY A 60 -0.80 -9.58 1.58
C GLY A 60 -2.03 -10.17 2.30
N GLY A 61 -1.81 -11.06 3.25
CA GLY A 61 -2.89 -11.80 3.91
C GLY A 61 -3.57 -12.88 3.05
N SER A 62 -3.05 -13.12 1.84
CA SER A 62 -3.47 -14.24 0.99
C SER A 62 -2.26 -14.87 0.29
N LYS A 63 -1.75 -15.96 0.88
CA LYS A 63 -0.71 -16.79 0.24
C LYS A 63 -1.11 -17.23 -1.17
N GLU A 64 -2.39 -17.52 -1.39
CA GLU A 64 -2.97 -17.90 -2.69
C GLU A 64 -2.85 -16.81 -3.76
N LYS A 65 -2.72 -15.53 -3.37
CA LYS A 65 -2.44 -14.44 -4.31
C LYS A 65 -0.94 -14.27 -4.58
N ILE A 66 -0.07 -14.64 -3.65
CA ILE A 66 1.39 -14.46 -3.74
C ILE A 66 2.06 -15.62 -4.48
N THR A 67 1.75 -16.87 -4.12
CA THR A 67 2.32 -18.08 -4.75
C THR A 67 2.26 -18.10 -6.28
N PRO A 68 1.11 -17.78 -6.94
CA PRO A 68 1.03 -17.77 -8.40
C PRO A 68 1.87 -16.68 -9.08
N LEU A 69 2.34 -15.67 -8.34
CA LEU A 69 3.25 -14.63 -8.85
C LEU A 69 4.70 -15.10 -8.81
N LEU A 70 5.05 -16.00 -7.89
CA LEU A 70 6.40 -16.55 -7.73
C LEU A 70 6.62 -17.84 -8.53
N SER A 71 5.55 -18.60 -8.80
CA SER A 71 5.62 -19.87 -9.51
C SER A 71 4.31 -20.18 -10.25
N GLY A 72 4.37 -20.97 -11.33
CA GLY A 72 3.20 -21.40 -12.10
C GLY A 72 2.97 -20.62 -13.39
N ASN A 73 1.75 -20.71 -13.95
CA ASN A 73 1.41 -20.17 -15.27
C ASN A 73 1.21 -18.65 -15.30
N THR A 74 1.23 -18.01 -14.14
CA THR A 74 1.00 -16.57 -13.97
C THR A 74 2.17 -15.89 -13.27
N VAL A 75 3.36 -16.50 -13.34
CA VAL A 75 4.60 -15.92 -12.82
C VAL A 75 4.73 -14.48 -13.30
N ASP A 76 4.98 -13.61 -12.34
CA ASP A 76 5.18 -12.20 -12.56
C ASP A 76 6.65 -11.89 -12.25
N GLU A 77 7.49 -11.87 -13.28
CA GLU A 77 8.91 -11.59 -13.14
C GLU A 77 9.15 -10.19 -12.54
N THR A 78 8.26 -9.23 -12.82
CA THR A 78 8.35 -7.89 -12.24
C THR A 78 8.13 -7.95 -10.73
N TYR A 79 7.13 -8.74 -10.29
CA TYR A 79 6.91 -8.97 -8.88
C TYR A 79 8.10 -9.67 -8.22
N ARG A 80 8.67 -10.70 -8.84
CA ARG A 80 9.85 -11.41 -8.31
C ARG A 80 11.07 -10.52 -8.17
N ASP A 81 11.38 -9.72 -9.18
CA ASP A 81 12.49 -8.77 -9.15
C ASP A 81 12.27 -7.68 -8.10
N THR A 82 11.04 -7.16 -8.02
CA THR A 82 10.64 -6.18 -7.01
C THR A 82 10.77 -6.75 -5.60
N LEU A 83 10.29 -7.98 -5.38
CA LEU A 83 10.34 -8.68 -4.10
C LEU A 83 11.79 -8.98 -3.69
N SER A 84 12.63 -9.46 -4.61
CA SER A 84 14.06 -9.68 -4.37
C SER A 84 14.75 -8.37 -3.97
N GLY A 85 14.48 -7.27 -4.70
CA GLY A 85 15.09 -5.96 -4.44
C GLY A 85 14.74 -5.36 -3.06
N VAL A 86 13.64 -5.79 -2.45
CA VAL A 86 13.24 -5.35 -1.09
C VAL A 86 13.41 -6.44 -0.03
N TRP A 87 13.86 -7.64 -0.39
CA TRP A 87 13.90 -8.80 0.50
C TRP A 87 14.73 -8.56 1.77
N SER A 88 15.88 -7.89 1.60
CA SER A 88 16.76 -7.50 2.70
C SER A 88 16.10 -6.53 3.68
N LYS A 89 15.18 -5.68 3.19
CA LYS A 89 14.39 -4.71 3.97
C LYS A 89 13.15 -5.33 4.62
N MET A 90 12.72 -6.50 4.15
CA MET A 90 11.70 -7.32 4.82
C MET A 90 12.32 -8.12 5.97
N ASP A 91 13.10 -7.49 6.84
CA ASP A 91 13.51 -8.12 8.09
C ASP A 91 12.55 -7.67 9.17
N ASP A 92 11.84 -8.61 9.76
CA ASP A 92 11.05 -8.33 10.96
C ASP A 92 11.46 -9.29 12.05
N THR A 93 12.30 -8.79 12.95
CA THR A 93 12.75 -9.52 14.13
C THR A 93 11.58 -9.93 15.02
N GLU A 94 10.46 -9.23 14.97
CA GLU A 94 9.26 -9.54 15.76
C GLU A 94 8.57 -10.81 15.25
N LEU A 95 8.69 -11.15 13.95
CA LEU A 95 8.20 -12.43 13.41
C LEU A 95 8.96 -13.63 13.95
N LYS A 96 10.23 -13.47 14.34
CA LYS A 96 11.06 -14.53 14.94
C LYS A 96 10.72 -14.77 16.41
N THR A 97 10.05 -13.83 17.06
CA THR A 97 9.70 -13.89 18.49
C THR A 97 8.24 -14.25 18.75
N LYS A 98 7.42 -14.38 17.70
CA LYS A 98 6.01 -14.78 17.82
C LYS A 98 5.87 -16.27 18.15
N GLN A 99 4.70 -16.64 18.66
CA GLN A 99 4.34 -18.01 19.06
C GLN A 99 4.47 -19.03 17.90
N ASN A 100 4.38 -18.55 16.65
CA ASN A 100 4.72 -19.28 15.43
C ASN A 100 5.84 -18.53 14.69
N PRO A 101 7.11 -18.76 15.05
CA PRO A 101 8.21 -18.02 14.46
C PRO A 101 8.36 -18.40 13.00
N VAL A 102 8.50 -17.38 12.14
CA VAL A 102 8.75 -17.62 10.71
C VAL A 102 10.12 -17.10 10.37
N SER A 103 10.97 -18.02 9.92
CA SER A 103 12.31 -17.69 9.46
C SER A 103 12.23 -17.16 8.04
N ARG A 104 12.91 -16.04 7.79
CA ARG A 104 13.06 -15.51 6.44
C ARG A 104 13.87 -16.50 5.60
N PRO A 105 13.34 -17.01 4.47
CA PRO A 105 14.13 -17.82 3.54
C PRO A 105 15.25 -17.01 2.90
N ASP A 106 16.21 -17.70 2.31
CA ASP A 106 17.31 -17.06 1.59
C ASP A 106 16.76 -16.21 0.42
N GLU A 107 17.39 -15.08 0.13
CA GLU A 107 16.95 -14.21 -0.98
C GLU A 107 16.99 -14.95 -2.32
N SER A 108 17.96 -15.85 -2.51
CA SER A 108 18.05 -16.67 -3.72
C SER A 108 16.78 -17.49 -3.98
N TYR A 109 15.98 -17.76 -2.95
CA TYR A 109 14.75 -18.55 -3.07
C TYR A 109 13.62 -17.77 -3.72
N VAL A 110 13.66 -16.43 -3.72
CA VAL A 110 12.66 -15.60 -4.44
C VAL A 110 12.65 -15.92 -5.94
N LYS A 111 13.82 -16.28 -6.48
CA LYS A 111 14.00 -16.68 -7.88
C LYS A 111 13.99 -18.20 -8.09
N ASP A 112 13.78 -18.98 -7.04
CA ASP A 112 13.66 -20.44 -7.12
C ASP A 112 12.18 -20.84 -7.06
N THR A 113 11.65 -21.32 -8.18
CA THR A 113 10.23 -21.73 -8.27
C THR A 113 9.91 -22.95 -7.41
N SER A 114 10.91 -23.77 -7.04
CA SER A 114 10.73 -24.89 -6.12
C SER A 114 10.61 -24.46 -4.65
N LYS A 115 10.96 -23.20 -4.36
CA LYS A 115 10.91 -22.58 -3.03
C LYS A 115 9.83 -21.52 -2.89
N SER A 116 8.95 -21.40 -3.90
CA SER A 116 7.89 -20.41 -3.92
C SER A 116 6.95 -20.52 -2.72
N ASP A 117 6.72 -21.72 -2.19
CA ASP A 117 5.87 -21.92 -1.02
C ASP A 117 6.44 -21.27 0.24
N ASP A 118 7.74 -21.47 0.50
CA ASP A 118 8.48 -20.89 1.63
C ASP A 118 8.50 -19.35 1.54
N VAL A 119 8.81 -18.84 0.34
CA VAL A 119 8.86 -17.39 0.07
C VAL A 119 7.47 -16.77 0.21
N SER A 120 6.43 -17.43 -0.30
CA SER A 120 5.04 -16.94 -0.20
C SER A 120 4.55 -16.93 1.24
N ASP A 121 4.87 -17.97 2.03
CA ASP A 121 4.48 -18.03 3.44
C ASP A 121 5.12 -16.90 4.24
N TYR A 122 6.43 -16.68 4.05
CA TYR A 122 7.14 -15.58 4.70
C TYR A 122 6.59 -14.22 4.27
N ALA A 123 6.48 -13.96 2.97
CA ALA A 123 5.98 -12.69 2.44
C ALA A 123 4.55 -12.42 2.93
N ASN A 124 3.68 -13.44 2.94
CA ASN A 124 2.31 -13.31 3.43
C ASN A 124 2.28 -12.86 4.89
N LYS A 125 3.01 -13.56 5.77
CA LYS A 125 3.02 -13.27 7.21
C LYS A 125 3.71 -11.96 7.54
N TRP A 126 4.74 -11.60 6.79
CA TRP A 126 5.37 -10.30 6.90
C TRP A 126 4.40 -9.19 6.51
N CYS A 127 3.67 -9.35 5.40
CA CYS A 127 2.63 -8.40 5.00
C CYS A 127 1.52 -8.29 6.04
N GLU A 128 0.99 -9.40 6.56
CA GLU A 128 -0.02 -9.39 7.64
C GLU A 128 0.49 -8.60 8.85
N HIS A 129 1.72 -8.89 9.29
CA HIS A 129 2.25 -8.23 10.47
C HIS A 129 2.49 -6.73 10.27
N ILE A 130 3.11 -6.32 9.16
CA ILE A 130 3.36 -4.91 8.87
C ILE A 130 2.04 -4.18 8.62
N SER A 131 1.06 -4.83 7.98
CA SER A 131 -0.24 -4.23 7.67
C SER A 131 -0.98 -3.70 8.90
N GLU A 132 -0.80 -4.33 10.06
CA GLU A 132 -1.41 -3.97 11.34
C GLU A 132 -0.61 -2.92 12.12
N LYS A 133 0.65 -2.65 11.74
CA LYS A 133 1.48 -1.65 12.42
C LYS A 133 0.89 -0.26 12.20
N GLN A 134 0.78 0.49 13.30
CA GLN A 134 0.27 1.85 13.28
C GLN A 134 1.33 2.81 12.74
N LEU A 135 0.89 3.74 11.90
CA LEU A 135 1.67 4.82 11.34
C LEU A 135 0.89 6.12 11.48
N THR A 136 1.47 7.09 12.18
CA THR A 136 0.85 8.42 12.27
C THR A 136 0.96 9.21 10.96
N LYS A 137 1.95 8.90 10.12
CA LYS A 137 2.21 9.53 8.81
C LYS A 137 3.01 8.61 7.90
N ILE A 138 2.99 8.87 6.59
CA ILE A 138 3.87 8.19 5.62
C ILE A 138 5.34 8.54 5.94
N PRO A 139 6.21 7.53 6.16
CA PRO A 139 7.62 7.77 6.42
C PRO A 139 8.34 8.37 5.20
N THR A 140 9.13 9.42 5.45
CA THR A 140 9.89 10.12 4.40
C THR A 140 11.35 9.69 4.32
N ASP A 141 11.90 9.17 5.42
CA ASP A 141 13.30 8.87 5.64
C ASP A 141 13.49 7.81 6.75
N GLY A 142 14.71 7.28 6.88
CA GLY A 142 15.06 6.32 7.94
C GLY A 142 14.62 4.87 7.70
N SER A 143 14.64 4.07 8.78
CA SER A 143 14.26 2.65 8.78
C SER A 143 12.79 2.45 8.41
N ASP A 144 11.91 3.33 8.89
CA ASP A 144 10.47 3.24 8.63
C ASP A 144 10.15 3.45 7.15
N LYS A 145 10.94 4.28 6.44
CA LYS A 145 10.85 4.41 4.98
C LYS A 145 11.23 3.13 4.26
N ASN A 146 12.28 2.44 4.71
CA ASN A 146 12.66 1.16 4.11
C ASN A 146 11.57 0.10 4.29
N THR A 147 10.98 0.02 5.48
CA THR A 147 9.84 -0.86 5.76
C THR A 147 8.63 -0.49 4.90
N TRP A 148 8.34 0.81 4.78
CA TRP A 148 7.25 1.34 3.96
C TRP A 148 7.41 1.00 2.47
N ASP A 149 8.59 1.26 1.91
CA ASP A 149 8.87 0.97 0.50
C ASP A 149 8.84 -0.54 0.24
N ALA A 150 9.38 -1.35 1.16
CA ALA A 150 9.27 -2.80 1.10
C ALA A 150 7.82 -3.28 1.17
N PHE A 151 7.00 -2.67 2.03
CA PHE A 151 5.60 -3.03 2.20
C PHE A 151 4.79 -2.78 0.94
N LYS A 152 4.95 -1.61 0.32
CA LYS A 152 4.31 -1.28 -0.96
C LYS A 152 4.77 -2.18 -2.11
N SER A 153 5.99 -2.71 -2.02
CA SER A 153 6.60 -3.52 -3.08
C SER A 153 6.23 -5.00 -2.96
N ALA A 154 6.26 -5.54 -1.74
CA ALA A 154 6.00 -6.95 -1.47
C ALA A 154 4.50 -7.27 -1.32
N CYS A 155 3.72 -6.35 -0.74
CA CYS A 155 2.34 -6.61 -0.32
C CYS A 155 1.27 -6.07 -1.27
N PHE A 156 1.68 -5.33 -2.31
CA PHE A 156 0.78 -4.81 -3.34
C PHE A 156 1.28 -5.22 -4.72
N ASN A 157 0.38 -5.76 -5.53
CA ASN A 157 0.67 -6.02 -6.94
C ASN A 157 -0.28 -5.25 -7.86
N THR A 158 0.18 -5.02 -9.09
CA THR A 158 -0.61 -4.39 -10.14
C THR A 158 -1.92 -5.12 -10.32
N LYS A 159 -3.02 -4.37 -10.35
CA LYS A 159 -4.34 -4.94 -10.60
C LYS A 159 -4.33 -5.61 -11.97
N LYS A 160 -4.67 -6.89 -12.04
CA LYS A 160 -4.95 -7.52 -13.33
C LYS A 160 -6.26 -6.92 -13.83
N ILE A 161 -6.16 -6.02 -14.80
CA ILE A 161 -7.32 -5.57 -15.58
C ILE A 161 -7.70 -6.76 -16.44
N SER A 162 -8.73 -7.49 -15.99
CA SER A 162 -9.24 -8.68 -16.66
C SER A 162 -10.38 -8.34 -17.59
#